data_AF-A0A0E4BYG7-F1
#
_entry.id   AF-A0A0E4BYG7-F1
#
_cell.length_a   1.000
_cell.length_b   1.000
_cell.length_c   1.000
_cell.angle_alpha   90.00
_cell.angle_beta   90.00
_cell.angle_gamma   90.00
#
_symmetry.space_group_name_H-M   'P 1'
#
loop_
_entity.id
_entity.type
_entity.pdbx_description
1 polymer ?
#
loop_
_entity_poly.entity_id
_entity_poly.type
_entity_poly.pdbx_seq_one_letter_code
_entity_poly.pdbx_strand_id
1 'polypeptide(L)'
;MPGIIPKAVYQLLQLRELRRRRADESLRVRQSALDKSDAGIEAALTDLRIWRQDRPRLERSIYDLLIGKTVALNDLEEAKAKMISLHEHERLVERRLEEAMSEAEQARQAREEAYNAARKAYRGLEKCDNLVRALKAGPLQEKDV
;
A
#
# COMPACT_ATOMS: atom_id res chain seq x y z
N MET A 1 19.15 31.16 39.02
CA MET A 1 17.83 30.48 39.08
C MET A 1 17.72 29.53 37.90
N PRO A 2 17.44 28.24 38.09
CA PRO A 2 17.22 27.33 36.96
C PRO A 2 16.07 27.85 36.09
N GLY A 3 16.31 27.89 34.78
CA GLY A 3 15.43 28.52 33.80
C GLY A 3 14.06 27.88 33.77
N ILE A 4 13.05 28.61 34.25
CA ILE A 4 11.64 28.24 34.12
C ILE A 4 11.34 28.20 32.62
N ILE A 5 10.98 27.02 32.10
CA ILE A 5 10.56 26.90 30.70
C ILE A 5 9.29 27.74 30.53
N PRO A 6 9.28 28.69 29.58
CA PRO A 6 8.09 29.47 29.31
C PRO A 6 6.92 28.54 28.97
N LYS A 7 5.74 28.79 29.55
CA LYS A 7 4.52 28.00 29.32
C LYS A 7 4.23 27.79 27.83
N ALA A 8 4.50 28.80 27.00
CA ALA A 8 4.35 28.73 25.55
C ALA A 8 5.26 27.68 24.88
N VAL A 9 6.51 27.55 25.34
CA VAL A 9 7.47 26.56 24.83
C VAL A 9 7.05 25.14 25.25
N TYR A 10 6.57 24.98 26.47
CA TYR A 10 6.03 23.71 26.95
C TYR A 10 4.77 23.29 26.16
N GLN A 11 3.85 24.21 25.92
CA GLN A 11 2.66 23.96 25.08
C GLN A 11 3.03 23.62 23.63
N LEU A 12 4.05 24.29 23.07
CA LEU A 12 4.57 23.98 21.75
C LEU A 12 5.16 22.56 21.70
N LEU A 13 5.92 22.15 22.72
CA LEU A 13 6.46 20.80 22.84
C LEU A 13 5.34 19.76 22.84
N GLN A 14 4.33 19.93 23.70
CA GLN A 14 3.16 19.03 23.77
C GLN A 14 2.44 18.93 22.41
N LEU A 15 2.27 20.07 21.71
CA LEU A 15 1.67 20.08 20.38
C LEU A 15 2.52 19.29 19.36
N ARG A 16 3.85 19.41 19.42
CA ARG A 16 4.76 18.67 18.53
C ARG A 16 4.76 17.18 18.82
N GLU A 17 4.71 16.77 20.08
CA GLU A 17 4.56 15.36 20.48
C GLU A 17 3.24 14.79 19.94
N LEU A 18 2.13 15.52 20.07
CA LEU A 18 0.85 15.09 19.52
C LEU A 18 0.90 14.94 17.99
N ARG A 19 1.52 15.90 17.29
CA ARG A 19 1.70 15.81 15.83
C ARG A 19 2.57 14.63 15.42
N ARG A 20 3.62 14.30 16.17
CA ARG A 20 4.45 13.11 15.95
C ARG A 20 3.60 11.84 16.08
N ARG A 21 2.89 11.68 17.21
CA ARG A 21 2.02 10.51 17.46
C ARG A 21 0.98 10.32 16.35
N ARG A 22 0.34 11.40 15.88
CA ARG A 22 -0.60 11.34 14.76
C ARG A 22 0.06 10.93 13.44
N ALA A 23 1.28 11.41 13.18
CA ALA A 23 2.02 11.04 11.99
C ALA A 23 2.48 9.58 12.03
N ASP A 24 2.89 9.08 13.20
CA ASP A 24 3.24 7.67 13.41
C ASP A 24 2.03 6.76 13.19
N GLU A 25 0.87 7.11 13.74
CA GLU A 25 -0.37 6.37 13.53
C GLU A 25 -0.78 6.36 12.05
N SER A 26 -0.71 7.52 11.38
CA SER A 26 -0.97 7.62 9.94
C SER A 26 -0.03 6.72 9.14
N LEU A 27 1.28 6.77 9.43
CA LEU A 27 2.26 5.92 8.75
C LEU A 27 1.99 4.43 8.98
N ARG A 28 1.61 4.04 10.20
CA ARG A 28 1.23 2.65 10.52
C ARG A 28 0.03 2.20 9.69
N VAL A 29 -1.03 3.01 9.64
CA VAL A 29 -2.22 2.71 8.84
C VAL A 29 -1.88 2.57 7.35
N ARG A 30 -1.03 3.46 6.82
CA ARG A 30 -0.58 3.39 5.42
C ARG A 30 0.29 2.18 5.14
N GLN A 31 1.15 1.78 6.08
CA GLN A 31 1.91 0.54 5.98
C GLN A 31 0.98 -0.67 5.90
N SER A 32 0.00 -0.78 6.81
CA SER A 32 -0.97 -1.88 6.77
C SER A 32 -1.83 -1.89 5.49
N ALA A 33 -2.10 -0.73 4.90
CA ALA A 33 -2.78 -0.65 3.60
C ALA A 33 -1.89 -1.17 2.47
N LEU A 34 -0.61 -0.80 2.45
CA LEU A 34 0.35 -1.32 1.48
C LEU A 34 0.50 -2.85 1.60
N ASP A 35 0.64 -3.38 2.81
CA ASP A 35 0.77 -4.82 3.04
C ASP A 35 -0.46 -5.58 2.51
N LYS A 36 -1.67 -5.00 2.66
CA LYS A 36 -2.90 -5.57 2.10
C LYS A 36 -2.93 -5.53 0.58
N SER A 37 -2.48 -4.43 -0.03
CA SER A 37 -2.42 -4.31 -1.49
C SER A 37 -1.39 -5.27 -2.09
N ASP A 38 -0.22 -5.43 -1.47
CA ASP A 38 0.78 -6.40 -1.91
C ASP A 38 0.24 -7.84 -1.79
N ALA A 39 -0.49 -8.17 -0.71
CA ALA A 39 -1.19 -9.45 -0.61
C ALA A 39 -2.27 -9.64 -1.68
N GLY A 40 -2.96 -8.56 -2.09
CA GLY A 40 -3.91 -8.57 -3.19
C GLY A 40 -3.26 -8.88 -4.55
N ILE A 41 -2.07 -8.34 -4.81
CA ILE A 41 -1.29 -8.67 -6.02
C ILE A 41 -0.92 -10.15 -6.02
N GLU A 42 -0.38 -10.67 -4.92
CA GLU A 42 0.01 -12.08 -4.83
C GLU A 42 -1.17 -13.04 -5.03
N ALA A 43 -2.34 -12.69 -4.49
CA ALA A 43 -3.57 -13.43 -4.74
C ALA A 43 -3.96 -13.40 -6.22
N ALA A 44 -3.97 -12.23 -6.86
CA ALA A 44 -4.31 -12.09 -8.27
C ALA A 44 -3.31 -12.83 -9.20
N LEU A 45 -2.02 -12.79 -8.89
CA LEU A 45 -0.99 -13.56 -9.60
C LEU A 45 -1.21 -15.07 -9.45
N THR A 46 -1.58 -15.52 -8.25
CA THR A 46 -1.89 -16.91 -7.97
C THR A 46 -3.10 -17.37 -8.78
N ASP A 47 -4.18 -16.59 -8.79
CA ASP A 47 -5.38 -16.87 -9.57
C ASP A 47 -5.07 -16.96 -11.07
N LEU A 48 -4.29 -16.00 -11.60
CA LEU A 48 -3.88 -16.01 -13.01
C LEU A 48 -3.03 -17.24 -13.35
N ARG A 49 -2.14 -17.64 -12.45
CA ARG A 49 -1.31 -18.82 -12.62
C ARG A 49 -2.14 -20.10 -12.64
N ILE A 50 -3.04 -20.27 -11.67
CA ILE A 50 -3.95 -21.42 -11.60
C ILE A 50 -4.80 -21.48 -12.88
N TRP A 51 -5.38 -20.36 -13.28
CA TRP A 51 -6.14 -20.27 -14.52
C TRP A 51 -5.34 -20.73 -15.74
N ARG A 52 -4.10 -20.22 -15.92
CA ARG A 52 -3.24 -20.59 -17.04
C ARG A 52 -2.82 -22.06 -17.03
N GLN A 53 -2.75 -22.69 -15.85
CA GLN A 53 -2.48 -24.12 -15.72
C GLN A 53 -3.70 -24.98 -16.10
N ASP A 54 -4.90 -24.55 -15.71
CA ASP A 54 -6.14 -25.30 -15.96
C ASP A 54 -6.71 -25.08 -17.36
N ARG A 55 -6.50 -23.88 -17.93
CA ARG A 55 -7.04 -23.48 -19.22
C ARG A 55 -6.77 -24.49 -20.35
N PRO A 56 -5.55 -25.02 -20.57
CA PRO A 56 -5.31 -25.99 -21.64
C PRO A 56 -6.14 -27.27 -21.48
N ARG A 57 -6.38 -27.72 -20.24
CA ARG A 57 -7.23 -28.88 -19.97
C ARG A 57 -8.69 -28.59 -20.32
N LEU A 58 -9.19 -27.40 -19.99
CA LEU A 58 -10.54 -26.96 -20.33
C LEU A 58 -10.71 -26.81 -21.85
N GLU A 59 -9.76 -26.16 -22.53
CA GLU A 59 -9.76 -26.03 -24.00
C GLU A 59 -9.77 -27.40 -24.68
N ARG A 60 -8.91 -28.32 -24.23
CA ARG A 60 -8.87 -29.69 -24.75
C ARG A 60 -10.21 -30.40 -24.58
N SER A 61 -10.86 -30.25 -23.43
CA SER A 61 -12.18 -30.86 -23.20
C SER A 61 -13.25 -30.37 -24.18
N ILE A 62 -13.14 -29.12 -24.67
CA ILE A 62 -14.01 -28.57 -25.70
C ILE A 62 -13.67 -29.19 -27.06
N TYR A 63 -12.39 -29.26 -27.42
CA TYR A 63 -11.96 -29.82 -28.70
C TYR A 63 -12.20 -31.33 -28.83
N ASP A 64 -12.03 -32.11 -27.76
CA ASP A 64 -12.26 -33.56 -27.74
C ASP A 64 -13.74 -33.92 -28.05
N LEU A 65 -14.67 -32.97 -27.90
CA LEU A 65 -16.07 -33.13 -28.29
C LEU A 65 -16.31 -32.91 -29.80
N LEU A 66 -15.40 -32.24 -30.49
CA LEU A 66 -15.56 -31.83 -31.89
C LEU A 66 -14.66 -32.62 -32.87
N ILE A 67 -13.40 -32.85 -32.50
CA ILE A 67 -12.39 -33.39 -33.41
C ILE A 67 -12.74 -34.84 -33.81
N GLY A 68 -12.80 -35.09 -35.12
CA GLY A 68 -13.04 -36.41 -35.68
C GLY A 68 -14.47 -36.93 -35.49
N LYS A 69 -15.41 -36.08 -35.06
CA LYS A 69 -16.81 -36.42 -34.83
C LYS A 69 -17.72 -35.66 -35.77
N THR A 70 -18.81 -36.30 -36.19
CA THR A 70 -19.92 -35.62 -36.85
C THR A 70 -20.78 -34.95 -35.77
N VAL A 71 -20.71 -33.63 -35.67
CA VAL A 71 -21.39 -32.83 -34.63
C VAL A 71 -22.46 -31.94 -35.26
N ALA A 72 -23.55 -31.69 -34.53
CA ALA A 72 -24.57 -30.76 -35.00
C ALA A 72 -24.04 -29.31 -34.97
N LEU A 73 -24.63 -28.43 -35.77
CA LEU A 73 -24.26 -27.01 -35.78
C LEU A 73 -24.39 -26.37 -34.39
N ASN A 74 -25.43 -26.73 -33.63
CA ASN A 74 -25.63 -26.22 -32.27
C ASN A 74 -24.49 -26.60 -31.32
N ASP A 75 -23.92 -27.81 -31.45
CA ASP A 75 -22.81 -28.26 -30.60
C ASP A 75 -21.53 -27.45 -30.90
N LEU A 76 -21.33 -27.10 -32.17
CA LEU A 76 -20.25 -26.23 -32.62
C LEU A 76 -20.41 -24.79 -32.09
N GLU A 77 -21.62 -24.25 -32.11
CA GLU A 77 -21.92 -22.95 -31.54
C GLU A 77 -21.71 -22.93 -30.02
N GLU A 78 -22.13 -23.98 -29.31
CA GLU A 78 -21.89 -24.11 -27.86
C GLU A 78 -20.40 -24.18 -27.54
N ALA A 79 -19.63 -24.96 -28.30
CA ALA A 79 -18.18 -25.04 -28.14
C ALA A 79 -17.50 -23.68 -28.39
N LYS A 80 -17.96 -22.93 -29.40
CA LYS A 80 -17.48 -21.56 -29.66
C LYS A 80 -17.81 -20.64 -28.49
N ALA A 81 -19.01 -20.71 -27.93
CA ALA A 81 -19.41 -19.92 -26.76
C ALA A 81 -18.55 -20.25 -25.53
N LYS A 82 -18.27 -21.53 -25.27
CA LYS A 82 -17.36 -21.96 -24.20
C LYS A 82 -15.95 -21.41 -24.40
N MET A 83 -15.41 -21.46 -25.62
CA MET A 83 -14.09 -20.91 -25.93
C MET A 83 -14.03 -19.39 -25.69
N ILE A 84 -15.06 -18.66 -26.09
CA ILE A 84 -15.18 -17.21 -25.80
C ILE A 84 -15.19 -16.98 -24.30
N SER A 85 -15.96 -17.76 -23.53
CA SER A 85 -16.03 -17.65 -22.07
C SER A 85 -14.67 -17.88 -21.40
N LEU A 86 -13.86 -18.83 -21.86
CA LEU A 86 -12.49 -19.01 -21.35
C LEU A 86 -11.64 -17.75 -21.58
N HIS A 87 -11.70 -17.17 -22.78
CA HIS A 87 -10.96 -15.95 -23.11
C HIS A 87 -11.44 -14.72 -22.31
N GLU A 88 -12.75 -14.59 -22.11
CA GLU A 88 -13.33 -13.54 -21.26
C GLU A 88 -12.90 -13.69 -19.81
N HIS A 89 -12.83 -14.91 -19.29
CA HIS A 89 -12.35 -15.17 -17.95
C HIS A 89 -10.87 -14.79 -17.78
N GLU A 90 -10.02 -15.14 -18.75
CA GLU A 90 -8.61 -14.72 -18.72
C GLU A 90 -8.48 -13.20 -18.65
N ARG A 91 -9.20 -12.48 -19.51
CA ARG A 91 -9.23 -11.00 -19.51
C ARG A 91 -9.73 -10.41 -18.20
N LEU A 92 -10.63 -11.10 -17.50
CA LEU A 92 -11.15 -10.68 -16.21
C LEU A 92 -10.08 -10.83 -15.12
N VAL A 93 -9.36 -11.96 -15.10
CA VAL A 93 -8.28 -12.19 -14.13
C VAL A 93 -7.08 -11.27 -14.39
N GLU A 94 -6.74 -11.01 -15.65
CA GLU A 94 -5.71 -10.03 -16.02
C GLU A 94 -6.08 -8.61 -15.57
N ARG A 95 -7.33 -8.18 -15.78
CA ARG A 95 -7.81 -6.88 -15.28
C ARG A 95 -7.74 -6.77 -13.75
N ARG A 96 -8.08 -7.82 -13.02
CA ARG A 96 -7.97 -7.83 -11.54
C ARG A 96 -6.52 -7.66 -11.08
N LEU A 97 -5.57 -8.25 -11.80
CA LEU A 97 -4.14 -8.06 -11.52
C LEU A 97 -3.72 -6.60 -11.78
N GLU A 98 -4.13 -6.01 -12.89
CA GLU A 98 -3.87 -4.60 -13.20
C GLU A 98 -4.45 -3.66 -12.14
N GLU A 99 -5.69 -3.91 -11.70
CA GLU A 99 -6.36 -3.16 -10.62
C GLU A 99 -5.57 -3.28 -9.31
N ALA A 100 -5.20 -4.50 -8.90
CA ALA A 100 -4.41 -4.72 -7.69
C ALA A 100 -3.04 -4.03 -7.74
N MET A 101 -2.38 -4.03 -8.91
CA MET A 101 -1.12 -3.31 -9.12
C MET A 101 -1.30 -1.80 -9.00
N SER A 102 -2.39 -1.25 -9.56
CA SER A 102 -2.71 0.18 -9.45
C SER A 102 -2.98 0.59 -8.00
N GLU A 103 -3.75 -0.21 -7.26
CA GLU A 103 -4.03 0.03 -5.84
C GLU A 103 -2.75 -0.01 -4.99
N ALA A 104 -1.86 -0.96 -5.24
CA ALA A 104 -0.58 -1.04 -4.53
C ALA A 104 0.30 0.18 -4.80
N GLU A 105 0.33 0.67 -6.05
CA GLU A 105 1.08 1.88 -6.40
C GLU A 105 0.52 3.11 -5.67
N GLN A 106 -0.80 3.26 -5.62
CA GLN A 106 -1.44 4.32 -4.83
C GLN A 106 -1.11 4.19 -3.33
N ALA A 107 -1.10 2.97 -2.80
CA ALA A 107 -0.75 2.71 -1.40
C ALA A 107 0.73 3.07 -1.11
N ARG A 108 1.65 2.78 -2.04
CA ARG A 108 3.08 3.17 -1.94
C ARG A 108 3.23 4.69 -1.91
N GLN A 109 2.55 5.40 -2.81
CA GLN A 109 2.57 6.86 -2.86
C GLN A 109 2.03 7.46 -1.55
N ALA A 110 0.87 6.99 -1.08
CA ALA A 110 0.28 7.46 0.17
C ALA A 110 1.17 7.17 1.41
N ARG A 111 1.88 6.04 1.41
CA ARG A 111 2.87 5.73 2.45
C ARG A 111 4.07 6.67 2.40
N GLU A 112 4.59 6.96 1.21
CA GLU A 112 5.72 7.87 1.04
C GLU A 112 5.36 9.29 1.50
N GLU A 113 4.16 9.77 1.18
CA GLU A 113 3.65 11.04 1.69
C GLU A 113 3.54 11.05 3.23
N ALA A 114 2.99 9.98 3.81
CA ALA A 114 2.88 9.83 5.26
C ALA A 114 4.26 9.78 5.93
N TYR A 115 5.23 9.09 5.31
CA TYR A 115 6.62 9.03 5.79
C TYR A 115 7.27 10.42 5.78
N ASN A 116 7.11 11.17 4.69
CA ASN A 116 7.62 12.54 4.60
C ASN A 116 6.97 13.47 5.63
N ALA A 117 5.67 13.31 5.89
CA ALA A 117 4.97 14.04 6.94
C ALA A 117 5.50 13.68 8.35
N ALA A 118 5.70 12.39 8.62
CA ALA A 118 6.30 11.91 9.87
C ALA A 118 7.70 12.49 10.06
N ARG A 119 8.56 12.43 9.05
CA ARG A 119 9.92 13.01 9.08
C ARG A 119 9.90 14.50 9.40
N LYS A 120 8.96 15.27 8.85
CA LYS A 120 8.77 16.69 9.18
C LYS A 120 8.33 16.88 10.64
N ALA A 121 7.44 16.02 11.15
CA ALA A 121 7.00 16.05 12.54
C ALA A 121 8.14 15.74 13.52
N TYR A 122 8.95 14.72 13.23
CA TYR A 122 10.15 14.36 14.00
C TYR A 122 11.13 15.53 14.10
N ARG A 123 11.51 16.13 12.96
CA ARG A 123 12.39 17.31 12.94
C ARG A 123 11.80 18.48 13.71
N GLY A 124 10.49 18.68 13.64
CA GLY A 124 9.80 19.73 14.38
C GLY A 124 9.84 19.52 15.90
N LEU A 125 9.72 18.27 16.35
CA LEU A 125 9.84 17.91 17.77
C LEU A 125 11.29 18.08 18.24
N GLU A 126 12.26 17.55 17.51
CA GLU A 126 13.69 17.64 17.84
C GLU A 126 14.14 19.09 18.01
N LYS A 127 13.69 20.00 17.14
CA LYS A 127 13.94 21.44 17.28
C LYS A 127 13.37 22.00 18.58
N CYS A 128 12.16 21.60 18.97
CA CYS A 128 11.55 22.08 20.22
C CYS A 128 12.24 21.48 21.44
N ASP A 129 12.63 20.21 21.39
CA ASP A 129 13.44 19.56 22.44
C ASP A 129 14.77 20.28 22.64
N ASN A 130 15.47 20.63 21.55
CA ASN A 130 16.72 21.37 21.62
C ASN A 130 16.54 22.77 22.23
N LEU A 131 15.45 23.48 21.88
CA LEU A 131 15.11 24.75 22.52
C LEU A 131 14.84 24.59 24.02
N VAL A 132 14.09 23.56 24.41
CA VAL A 132 13.83 23.26 25.83
C VAL A 132 15.13 22.95 26.58
N ARG A 133 16.04 22.17 25.99
CA ARG A 133 17.36 21.89 26.58
C ARG A 133 18.19 23.15 26.74
N ALA A 134 18.23 24.01 25.72
CA ALA A 134 18.96 25.28 25.78
C ALA A 134 18.42 26.20 26.89
N LEU A 135 17.09 26.30 27.03
CA LEU A 135 16.46 27.09 28.10
C LEU A 135 16.72 26.54 29.50
N LYS A 136 16.81 25.21 29.64
CA LYS A 136 17.18 24.55 30.90
C LYS A 136 18.66 24.73 31.25
N ALA A 137 19.54 24.84 30.26
CA ALA A 137 20.97 24.98 30.47
C ALA A 137 21.38 26.34 31.10
N GLY A 138 20.48 27.35 31.07
CA GLY A 138 20.76 28.69 31.61
C GLY A 138 21.79 29.47 30.79
N PRO A 139 22.07 30.74 31.12
CA PRO A 139 23.15 31.47 30.48
C PRO A 139 24.48 30.77 30.83
N LEU A 140 25.27 30.43 29.80
CA LEU A 140 26.69 30.15 29.97
C LEU A 140 27.26 31.39 30.67
N GLN A 141 27.78 31.23 31.88
CA GLN A 141 28.52 32.29 32.55
C GLN A 141 29.60 32.76 31.57
N GLU A 142 29.47 34.01 31.09
CA GLU A 142 30.61 34.78 30.63
C GLU A 142 31.60 34.73 31.79
N LYS A 143 32.67 33.95 31.62
CA LYS A 143 33.81 34.06 32.52
C LYS A 143 34.41 35.41 32.21
N ASP A 144 34.19 36.36 33.11
CA ASP A 144 34.90 37.64 33.16
C ASP A 144 36.41 37.36 32.96
N VAL A 145 37.00 37.97 31.93
CA VAL A 145 38.44 38.08 31.72
C VAL A 145 38.87 39.45 32.21
#